data_AF-A0A087L1P2-F1
#
_entry.id   AF-A0A087L1P2-F1
#
_cell.length_a   1.000
_cell.length_b   1.000
_cell.length_c   1.000
_cell.angle_alpha   90.00
_cell.angle_beta   90.00
_cell.angle_gamma   90.00
#
_symmetry.space_group_name_H-M   'P 1'
#
loop_
_entity.id
_entity.type
_entity.pdbx_description
1 polymer ?
#
loop_
_entity_poly.entity_id
_entity_poly.type
_entity_poly.pdbx_seq_one_letter_code
_entity_poly.pdbx_strand_id
1 'polypeptide(L)'
;MMSKPKLIQLIHIASSELKLDKDTYSQMLLTLTGKTSTRDMDVPQLTKVLKSLKGKGFKVRPAKKARAQHPLDDSPQSKKIRALWLEMADQGIVRDSSEQALARWIKRETGVDSLQWLEPEQASSAIEKLKQWQHRAVRKPS
;
A
#
# COMPACT_ATOMS: atom_id res chain seq x y z
N MET A 1 1.71 -18.30 -10.86
CA MET A 1 3.19 -18.46 -10.88
C MET A 1 3.83 -17.10 -10.64
N MET A 2 4.91 -17.01 -9.87
CA MET A 2 5.62 -15.72 -9.66
C MET A 2 6.32 -15.30 -10.97
N SER A 3 6.22 -14.02 -11.34
CA SER A 3 6.85 -13.50 -12.56
C SER A 3 8.36 -13.30 -12.37
N LYS A 4 9.15 -13.40 -13.46
CA LYS A 4 10.61 -13.18 -13.46
C LYS A 4 11.02 -11.87 -12.76
N PRO A 5 10.36 -10.70 -13.02
CA PRO A 5 10.68 -9.46 -12.32
C PRO A 5 10.44 -9.55 -10.81
N LYS A 6 9.39 -10.25 -10.37
CA LYS A 6 9.06 -10.40 -8.96
C LYS A 6 10.11 -11.24 -8.21
N LEU A 7 10.62 -12.29 -8.85
CA LEU A 7 11.69 -13.12 -8.28
C LEU A 7 13.00 -12.34 -8.13
N ILE A 8 13.39 -11.57 -9.14
CA ILE A 8 14.57 -10.69 -9.08
C ILE A 8 14.44 -9.68 -7.93
N GLN A 9 13.27 -9.05 -7.80
CA GLN A 9 13.00 -8.11 -6.70
C GLN A 9 13.19 -8.78 -5.33
N LEU A 10 12.63 -9.98 -5.13
CA LEU A 10 12.75 -10.70 -3.86
C LEU A 10 14.20 -11.11 -3.55
N ILE A 11 14.97 -11.49 -4.56
CA ILE A 11 16.39 -11.85 -4.40
C ILE A 11 17.20 -10.62 -3.94
N HIS A 12 16.97 -9.45 -4.53
CA HIS A 12 17.64 -8.22 -4.10
C HIS A 12 17.26 -7.81 -2.67
N ILE A 13 15.98 -7.91 -2.31
CA ILE A 13 15.51 -7.66 -0.94
C ILE A 13 16.18 -8.64 0.03
N ALA A 14 16.18 -9.92 -0.29
CA ALA A 14 16.81 -10.96 0.53
C ALA A 14 18.32 -10.72 0.72
N SER A 15 19.02 -10.32 -0.34
CA SER A 15 20.44 -9.96 -0.26
C SER A 15 20.68 -8.80 0.71
N SER A 16 19.81 -7.78 0.65
CA SER A 16 19.87 -6.64 1.56
C SER A 16 19.54 -7.01 3.01
N GLU A 17 18.51 -7.83 3.24
CA GLU A 17 18.10 -8.26 4.58
C GLU A 17 19.16 -9.14 5.25
N LEU A 18 19.81 -10.00 4.46
CA LEU A 18 20.89 -10.87 4.93
C LEU A 18 22.25 -10.15 5.00
N LYS A 19 22.31 -8.85 4.67
CA LYS A 19 23.54 -8.04 4.64
C LYS A 19 24.67 -8.71 3.84
N LEU A 20 24.32 -9.36 2.73
CA LEU A 20 25.33 -9.93 1.84
C LEU A 20 26.03 -8.79 1.10
N ASP A 21 27.35 -8.77 1.19
CA ASP A 21 28.15 -7.87 0.37
C ASP A 21 28.07 -8.29 -1.11
N LYS A 22 28.44 -7.37 -2.00
CA LYS A 22 28.32 -7.55 -3.45
C LYS A 22 29.16 -8.73 -3.96
N ASP A 23 30.31 -9.00 -3.36
CA ASP A 23 31.19 -10.09 -3.76
C ASP A 23 30.58 -11.45 -3.37
N THR A 24 30.20 -11.60 -2.10
CA THR A 24 29.49 -12.78 -1.58
C THR A 24 28.20 -13.05 -2.35
N TYR A 25 27.45 -11.99 -2.70
CA TYR A 25 26.25 -12.11 -3.52
C TYR A 25 26.58 -12.64 -4.93
N SER A 26 27.58 -12.07 -5.59
CA SER A 26 27.99 -12.47 -6.95
C SER A 26 28.53 -13.90 -6.98
N GLN A 27 29.35 -14.28 -5.99
CA GLN A 27 29.87 -15.64 -5.81
C GLN A 27 28.75 -16.66 -5.57
N MET A 28 27.77 -16.31 -4.75
CA MET A 28 26.61 -17.17 -4.52
C MET A 28 25.78 -17.37 -5.80
N LEU A 29 25.57 -16.32 -6.60
CA LEU A 29 24.88 -16.44 -7.88
C LEU A 29 25.65 -17.35 -8.85
N LEU A 30 26.96 -17.15 -8.95
CA LEU A 30 27.85 -17.96 -9.79
C LEU A 30 27.82 -19.43 -9.37
N THR A 31 27.90 -19.71 -8.06
CA THR A 31 27.88 -21.08 -7.51
C THR A 31 26.55 -21.79 -7.77
N LEU A 32 25.43 -21.08 -7.66
CA LEU A 32 24.10 -21.70 -7.77
C LEU A 32 23.62 -21.86 -9.21
N THR A 33 24.04 -20.97 -10.11
CA THR A 33 23.47 -20.82 -11.45
C THR A 33 24.49 -20.73 -12.59
N GLY A 34 25.78 -20.57 -12.28
CA GLY A 34 26.83 -20.31 -13.27
C GLY A 34 26.81 -18.89 -13.84
N LYS A 35 25.93 -18.00 -13.36
CA LYS A 35 25.75 -16.63 -13.86
C LYS A 35 25.95 -15.64 -12.73
N THR A 36 26.53 -14.49 -13.04
CA THR A 36 26.79 -13.40 -12.07
C THR A 36 25.64 -12.38 -12.00
N SER A 37 24.64 -12.50 -12.88
CA SER A 37 23.55 -11.53 -13.03
C SER A 37 22.20 -12.24 -12.99
N THR A 38 21.28 -11.72 -12.17
CA THR A 38 19.90 -12.21 -12.06
C THR A 38 19.04 -11.88 -13.27
N ARG A 39 19.46 -10.94 -14.13
CA ARG A 39 18.75 -10.59 -15.37
C ARG A 39 18.89 -11.69 -16.42
N ASP A 40 20.05 -12.33 -16.46
CA ASP A 40 20.40 -13.39 -17.41
C ASP A 40 19.89 -14.76 -16.96
N MET A 41 19.27 -14.85 -15.77
CA MET A 41 18.74 -16.08 -15.21
C MET A 41 17.31 -16.37 -15.68
N ASP A 42 17.00 -17.66 -15.82
CA ASP A 42 15.65 -18.14 -16.08
C ASP A 42 14.84 -18.29 -14.79
N VAL A 43 13.51 -18.40 -14.91
CA VAL A 43 12.60 -18.58 -13.77
C VAL A 43 13.00 -19.75 -12.85
N PRO A 44 13.42 -20.93 -13.37
CA PRO A 44 13.90 -22.02 -12.52
C PRO A 44 15.18 -21.67 -11.75
N GLN A 45 16.11 -20.95 -12.38
CA GLN A 45 17.38 -20.53 -11.77
C GLN A 45 17.12 -19.51 -10.65
N LEU A 46 16.26 -18.51 -10.89
CA LEU A 46 15.85 -17.52 -9.89
C LEU A 46 15.14 -18.16 -8.70
N THR A 47 14.28 -19.15 -8.95
CA THR A 47 13.61 -19.91 -7.90
C THR A 47 14.62 -20.67 -7.01
N LYS A 48 15.66 -21.26 -7.61
CA LYS A 48 16.74 -21.95 -6.88
C LYS A 48 17.52 -20.99 -5.99
N VAL A 49 17.89 -19.82 -6.50
CA VAL A 49 18.57 -18.76 -5.73
C VAL A 49 17.70 -18.30 -4.55
N LEU A 50 16.42 -18.01 -4.81
CA LEU A 50 15.49 -17.60 -3.78
C LEU A 50 15.31 -18.68 -2.69
N LYS A 51 15.28 -19.97 -3.06
CA LYS A 51 15.23 -21.09 -2.12
C LYS A 51 16.48 -21.16 -1.23
N SER A 52 17.67 -20.95 -1.81
CA SER A 52 18.92 -20.88 -1.05
C SER A 52 18.91 -19.72 -0.05
N LEU A 53 18.42 -18.55 -0.46
CA LEU A 53 18.30 -17.38 0.41
C LEU A 53 17.31 -17.65 1.56
N LYS A 54 16.20 -18.33 1.28
CA LYS A 54 15.26 -18.76 2.34
C LYS A 54 15.91 -19.70 3.35
N GLY A 55 16.74 -20.64 2.89
CA GLY A 55 17.51 -21.53 3.76
C GLY A 55 18.53 -20.78 4.64
N LYS A 56 19.09 -19.67 4.15
CA LYS A 56 19.99 -18.78 4.90
C LYS A 56 19.28 -17.86 5.90
N GLY A 57 17.96 -17.97 6.05
CA GLY A 57 17.18 -17.20 7.02
C GLY A 57 16.28 -16.12 6.41
N PHE A 58 16.23 -15.98 5.08
CA PHE A 58 15.29 -15.06 4.44
C PHE A 58 13.85 -15.56 4.59
N LYS A 59 13.02 -14.83 5.33
CA LYS A 59 11.60 -15.11 5.43
C LYS A 59 10.87 -14.14 4.53
N VAL A 60 10.24 -14.64 3.45
CA VAL A 60 9.31 -13.84 2.63
C VAL A 60 8.13 -13.49 3.51
N ARG A 61 8.19 -12.34 4.17
CA ARG A 61 7.03 -11.77 4.84
C ARG A 61 6.06 -11.37 3.73
N PRO A 62 4.78 -11.79 3.77
CA PRO A 62 3.79 -11.20 2.87
C PRO A 62 3.89 -9.69 3.04
N ALA A 63 3.94 -8.96 1.93
CA ALA A 63 3.97 -7.51 1.95
C ALA A 63 2.87 -7.08 2.91
N LYS A 64 3.23 -6.43 4.04
CA LYS A 64 2.23 -5.75 4.85
C LYS A 64 1.53 -4.85 3.84
N LYS A 65 0.24 -5.12 3.55
CA LYS A 65 -0.64 -4.11 2.96
C LYS A 65 -0.27 -2.84 3.70
N ALA A 66 0.12 -1.80 2.97
CA ALA A 66 0.46 -0.52 3.57
C ALA A 66 -0.71 -0.14 4.48
N ARG A 67 -0.61 -0.51 5.76
CA ARG A 67 -1.45 0.03 6.80
C ARG A 67 -1.00 1.46 6.77
N ALA A 68 -1.91 2.36 6.43
CA ALA A 68 -1.68 3.78 6.51
C ALA A 68 -1.16 4.05 7.93
N GLN A 69 0.16 4.07 8.07
CA GLN A 69 0.88 4.50 9.26
C GLN A 69 1.25 5.95 8.99
N HIS A 70 0.21 6.75 8.74
CA HIS A 70 0.32 8.16 8.99
C HIS A 70 -0.50 8.43 10.25
N PRO A 71 0.05 9.16 11.24
CA PRO A 71 -0.70 9.59 12.39
C PRO A 71 -2.02 10.19 11.91
N LEU A 72 -3.12 9.72 12.49
CA LEU A 72 -4.43 10.29 12.24
C LEU A 72 -4.32 11.77 12.62
N ASP A 73 -4.33 12.66 11.63
CA ASP A 73 -4.44 14.08 11.92
C ASP A 73 -5.67 14.28 12.81
N ASP A 74 -5.40 14.88 13.97
CA ASP A 74 -6.28 14.92 15.14
C ASP A 74 -7.16 16.17 15.13
N SER A 75 -7.09 16.95 14.05
CA SER A 75 -7.90 18.15 13.88
C SER A 75 -9.40 17.82 14.05
N PRO A 76 -10.16 18.67 14.76
CA PRO A 76 -11.60 18.43 14.96
C PRO A 76 -12.37 18.24 13.65
N GLN A 77 -11.92 18.88 12.57
CA GLN A 77 -12.52 18.75 11.25
C GLN A 77 -12.20 17.39 10.60
N SER A 78 -10.96 16.91 10.66
CA SER A 78 -10.58 15.58 10.17
C SER A 78 -11.38 14.47 10.88
N LYS A 79 -11.60 14.59 12.20
CA LYS A 79 -12.46 13.68 12.96
C LYS A 79 -13.91 13.71 12.48
N LYS A 80 -14.46 14.90 12.24
CA LYS A 80 -15.83 15.08 11.74
C LYS A 80 -16.03 14.49 10.35
N ILE A 81 -15.06 14.66 9.45
CA ILE A 81 -15.08 14.07 8.10
C ILE A 81 -15.11 12.54 8.19
N ARG A 82 -14.24 11.95 9.02
CA ARG A 82 -14.22 10.49 9.24
C ARG A 82 -15.56 10.00 9.82
N ALA A 83 -16.12 10.70 10.81
CA ALA A 83 -17.39 10.32 11.42
C ALA A 83 -18.55 10.33 10.41
N LEU A 84 -18.67 11.39 9.60
CA LEU A 84 -19.67 11.48 8.53
C LEU A 84 -19.50 10.36 7.50
N TRP A 85 -18.27 10.05 7.11
CA TRP A 85 -18.00 8.96 6.17
C TRP A 85 -18.47 7.60 6.69
N LEU A 86 -18.20 7.31 7.96
CA LEU A 86 -18.65 6.08 8.61
C LEU A 86 -20.17 6.02 8.74
N GLU A 87 -20.82 7.13 9.11
CA GLU A 87 -22.28 7.23 9.18
C GLU A 87 -22.93 7.00 7.81
N MET A 88 -22.37 7.58 6.75
CA MET A 88 -22.84 7.35 5.37
C MET A 88 -22.65 5.90 4.92
N ALA A 89 -21.61 5.22 5.40
CA ALA A 89 -21.41 3.80 5.14
C ALA A 89 -22.42 2.93 5.88
N ASP A 90 -22.74 3.27 7.14
CA ASP A 90 -23.78 2.61 7.94
C ASP A 90 -25.17 2.77 7.30
N GLN A 91 -25.46 3.95 6.76
CA GLN A 91 -26.66 4.24 5.97
C GLN A 91 -26.66 3.55 4.58
N GLY A 92 -25.61 2.81 4.22
CA GLY A 92 -25.49 2.12 2.94
C GLY A 92 -25.27 3.04 1.72
N ILE A 93 -25.03 4.34 1.95
CA ILE A 93 -24.77 5.33 0.90
C ILE A 93 -23.39 5.11 0.29
N VAL A 94 -22.42 4.76 1.15
CA VAL A 94 -21.04 4.45 0.78
C VAL A 94 -20.81 2.95 0.94
N ARG A 95 -20.23 2.31 -0.08
CA ARG A 95 -19.96 0.87 -0.09
C ARG A 95 -18.68 0.47 0.66
N ASP A 96 -17.72 1.39 0.78
CA ASP A 96 -16.40 1.14 1.38
C ASP A 96 -16.12 2.19 2.46
N SER A 97 -16.19 1.77 3.73
CA SER A 97 -15.95 2.61 4.90
C SER A 97 -14.46 2.83 5.21
N SER A 98 -13.54 2.28 4.41
CA SER A 98 -12.10 2.37 4.67
C SER A 98 -11.55 3.79 4.50
N GLU A 99 -10.50 4.11 5.26
CA GLU A 99 -9.79 5.39 5.12
C GLU A 99 -9.18 5.59 3.73
N GLN A 100 -8.84 4.52 3.02
CA GLN A 100 -8.38 4.62 1.64
C GLN A 100 -9.47 5.11 0.70
N ALA A 101 -10.71 4.65 0.88
CA ALA A 101 -11.84 5.13 0.08
C ALA A 101 -12.11 6.61 0.37
N LEU A 102 -12.05 7.01 1.66
CA LEU A 102 -12.17 8.40 2.07
C LEU A 102 -11.05 9.28 1.49
N ALA A 103 -9.79 8.86 1.58
CA ALA A 103 -8.66 9.61 1.03
C ALA A 103 -8.75 9.78 -0.50
N ARG A 104 -9.21 8.75 -1.23
CA ARG A 104 -9.47 8.85 -2.68
C ARG A 104 -10.58 9.83 -2.99
N TRP A 105 -11.66 9.83 -2.22
CA TRP A 105 -12.75 10.78 -2.39
C TRP A 105 -12.28 12.22 -2.12
N ILE A 106 -11.56 12.45 -1.03
CA ILE A 106 -10.94 13.73 -0.69
C ILE A 106 -10.03 14.21 -1.83
N LYS A 107 -9.11 13.35 -2.31
CA LYS A 107 -8.21 13.68 -3.42
C LYS A 107 -8.98 14.13 -4.67
N ARG A 108 -10.11 13.50 -4.96
CA ARG A 108 -10.97 13.90 -6.09
C ARG A 108 -11.61 15.27 -5.87
N GLU A 109 -12.03 15.57 -4.64
CA GLU A 109 -12.81 16.78 -4.34
C GLU A 109 -11.95 18.01 -4.03
N THR A 110 -10.74 17.83 -3.48
CA THR A 110 -9.84 18.92 -3.04
C THR A 110 -8.47 18.89 -3.72
N GLY A 111 -8.12 17.80 -4.42
CA GLY A 111 -6.79 17.60 -5.00
C GLY A 111 -5.73 17.12 -3.99
N VAL A 112 -6.09 16.98 -2.71
CA VAL A 112 -5.16 16.66 -1.63
C VAL A 112 -5.06 15.15 -1.40
N ASP A 113 -3.83 14.63 -1.27
CA ASP A 113 -3.58 13.18 -1.16
C ASP A 113 -4.06 12.54 0.15
N SER A 114 -4.20 13.31 1.23
CA SER A 114 -4.59 12.77 2.54
C SER A 114 -5.25 13.81 3.42
N LEU A 115 -6.10 13.34 4.35
CA LEU A 115 -6.79 14.16 5.34
C LEU A 115 -5.86 15.07 6.15
N GLN A 116 -4.65 14.61 6.43
CA GLN A 116 -3.64 15.34 7.22
C GLN A 116 -3.08 16.60 6.54
N TRP A 117 -3.32 16.75 5.23
CA TRP A 117 -2.84 17.87 4.44
C TRP A 117 -3.97 18.80 4.01
N LEU A 118 -5.18 18.62 4.56
CA LEU A 118 -6.28 19.54 4.28
C LEU A 118 -6.08 20.84 5.04
N GLU A 119 -6.16 21.94 4.31
CA GLU A 119 -6.34 23.25 4.90
C GLU A 119 -7.76 23.37 5.52
N PRO A 120 -7.94 24.18 6.58
CA PRO A 120 -9.23 24.34 7.27
C PRO A 120 -10.41 24.68 6.36
N GLU A 121 -10.20 25.49 5.33
CA GLU A 121 -11.21 25.89 4.34
C GLU A 121 -11.62 24.71 3.45
N GLN A 122 -10.64 23.90 3.06
CA GLN A 122 -10.87 22.69 2.27
C GLN A 122 -11.63 21.66 3.10
N ALA A 123 -11.31 21.53 4.39
CA ALA A 123 -11.97 20.60 5.30
C ALA A 123 -13.43 21.00 5.53
N SER A 124 -13.70 22.30 5.72
CA SER A 124 -15.07 22.83 5.80
C SER A 124 -15.87 22.54 4.52
N SER A 125 -15.27 22.79 3.36
CA SER A 125 -15.90 22.49 2.06
C SER A 125 -16.20 20.99 1.88
N ALA A 126 -15.27 20.12 2.30
CA ALA A 126 -15.45 18.67 2.25
C ALA A 126 -16.61 18.21 3.16
N ILE A 127 -16.72 18.76 4.37
CA ILE A 127 -17.84 18.47 5.30
C ILE A 127 -19.18 18.83 4.68
N GLU A 128 -19.30 20.02 4.09
CA GLU A 128 -20.55 20.47 3.48
C GLU A 128 -20.93 19.63 2.26
N LYS A 129 -19.96 19.22 1.43
CA LYS A 129 -20.19 18.27 0.33
C LYS A 129 -20.68 16.91 0.83
N LEU A 130 -20.09 16.36 1.90
CA LEU A 130 -20.54 15.09 2.49
C LEU A 130 -21.97 15.18 2.99
N LYS A 131 -22.33 16.23 3.73
CA LYS A 131 -23.70 16.45 4.21
C LYS A 131 -24.70 16.56 3.06
N GLN A 132 -24.36 17.32 2.01
CA GLN A 132 -25.24 17.43 0.84
C GLN A 132 -25.43 16.08 0.14
N TRP A 133 -24.37 15.30 -0.01
CA TRP A 133 -24.47 13.97 -0.60
C TRP A 133 -25.31 13.04 0.27
N GLN A 134 -25.08 13.02 1.59
CA GLN A 134 -25.87 12.27 2.55
C GLN A 134 -27.36 12.64 2.45
N HIS A 135 -27.68 13.93 2.50
CA HIS A 135 -29.06 14.40 2.41
C HIS A 135 -29.73 14.02 1.08
N ARG A 136 -29.00 14.09 -0.05
CA ARG A 136 -29.53 13.65 -1.36
C ARG A 136 -29.80 12.16 -1.39
N ALA A 137 -28.96 11.35 -0.76
CA ALA A 137 -29.12 9.91 -0.73
C ALA A 137 -30.28 9.49 0.19
N VAL A 138 -30.41 10.11 1.37
CA VAL A 138 -31.52 9.84 2.30
C VAL A 138 -32.87 10.31 1.73
N ARG A 139 -32.90 11.40 0.93
CA ARG A 139 -34.14 11.87 0.28
C ARG A 139 -34.56 11.03 -0.94
N LYS A 140 -33.77 10.04 -1.35
CA LYS A 140 -34.21 9.00 -2.29
C LYS A 140 -34.58 7.75 -1.48
N PRO A 141 -35.78 7.67 -0.87
CA PRO A 141 -36.30 6.38 -0.47
C PRO A 141 -36.54 5.58 -1.77
N SER A 142 -35.97 4.39 -1.82
CA SER A 142 -36.33 3.37 -2.80
C SER A 142 -37.67 2.76 -2.43
#